data_AF-A0A7Y0JFK1-F1
#
_entry.id   AF-A0A7Y0JFK1-F1
#
_cell.length_a   1.000
_cell.length_b   1.000
_cell.length_c   1.000
_cell.angle_alpha   90.00
_cell.angle_beta   90.00
_cell.angle_gamma   90.00
#
_symmetry.space_group_name_H-M   'P 1'
#
loop_
_entity.id
_entity.type
_entity.pdbx_description
1 polymer ?
#
loop_
_entity_poly.entity_id
_entity_poly.type
_entity_poly.pdbx_seq_one_letter_code
_entity_poly.pdbx_strand_id
1 'polypeptide(L)'
;MSKARMTTGMSILMAAAAGTLVLGCSASVEVKKSEPPKLSADKLSSTLSEKLAAATGQPKPNVSCPEDLVGKVGTTSRCTLTADDGSTLGVTVKVTSVSGDQIHYDFQADQKASPASN
;
A
#
# COMPACT_ATOMS: atom_id res chain seq x y z
N MET A 1 13.73 -4.15 -36.10
CA MET A 1 14.48 -4.65 -37.28
C MET A 1 15.87 -5.07 -36.84
N SER A 2 16.09 -6.35 -36.56
CA SER A 2 17.42 -6.97 -36.45
C SER A 2 17.32 -8.41 -36.91
N LYS A 3 17.93 -8.69 -38.07
CA LYS A 3 18.00 -9.98 -38.75
C LYS A 3 19.06 -10.87 -38.10
N ALA A 4 18.73 -12.13 -37.84
CA ALA A 4 19.60 -13.31 -37.99
C ALA A 4 18.66 -14.54 -37.99
N ARG A 5 18.28 -15.16 -39.11
CA ARG A 5 19.03 -15.98 -40.07
C ARG A 5 19.72 -17.21 -39.47
N MET A 6 19.10 -18.36 -39.76
CA MET A 6 19.69 -19.59 -40.32
C MET A 6 19.62 -20.86 -39.47
N THR A 7 18.76 -21.74 -39.99
CA THR A 7 18.76 -23.20 -39.93
C THR A 7 20.13 -23.82 -40.20
N THR A 8 20.40 -24.98 -39.56
CA THR A 8 21.07 -26.20 -40.09
C THR A 8 21.89 -26.87 -38.99
N GLY A 9 21.69 -28.17 -38.76
CA GLY A 9 22.70 -29.01 -38.13
C GLY A 9 22.18 -30.14 -37.25
N MET A 10 21.67 -31.20 -37.86
CA MET A 10 21.42 -32.49 -37.24
C MET A 10 22.72 -33.09 -36.68
N SER A 11 22.74 -33.48 -35.40
CA SER A 11 23.62 -34.53 -34.87
C SER A 11 23.01 -35.09 -33.58
N ILE A 12 22.42 -36.28 -33.69
CA ILE A 12 21.79 -37.05 -32.62
C ILE A 12 22.83 -38.07 -32.14
N LEU A 13 23.31 -37.95 -30.90
CA LEU A 13 23.97 -39.02 -30.15
C LEU A 13 23.35 -39.04 -28.75
N MET A 14 22.68 -40.16 -28.49
CA MET A 14 21.92 -40.49 -27.28
C MET A 14 22.82 -40.56 -26.04
N ALA A 15 22.41 -39.87 -24.97
CA ALA A 15 22.65 -40.30 -23.60
C ALA A 15 21.42 -39.91 -22.76
N ALA A 16 20.75 -40.93 -22.23
CA ALA A 16 19.54 -40.79 -21.44
C ALA A 16 19.85 -40.17 -20.06
N ALA A 17 19.21 -39.05 -19.75
CA ALA A 17 18.85 -38.65 -18.40
C ALA A 17 17.43 -38.07 -18.47
N ALA A 18 16.49 -38.78 -17.86
CA ALA A 18 15.12 -38.36 -17.72
C ALA A 18 15.01 -37.16 -16.75
N GLY A 19 14.15 -36.19 -17.08
CA GLY A 19 13.68 -35.20 -16.10
C GLY A 19 13.53 -33.77 -16.62
N THR A 20 12.46 -33.54 -17.40
CA THR A 20 11.72 -32.28 -17.56
C THR A 20 12.48 -30.94 -17.54
N LEU A 21 12.54 -30.29 -18.71
CA LEU A 21 12.52 -28.83 -18.77
C LEU A 21 11.23 -28.31 -18.13
N VAL A 22 11.33 -27.54 -17.05
CA VAL A 22 10.33 -26.52 -16.76
C VAL A 22 10.85 -25.21 -17.35
N LEU A 23 10.22 -24.84 -18.46
CA LEU A 23 10.18 -23.46 -18.96
C LEU A 23 9.07 -22.72 -18.18
N GLY A 24 9.41 -21.55 -17.63
CA GLY A 24 8.45 -20.54 -17.14
C GLY A 24 8.22 -20.60 -15.62
N CYS A 25 8.31 -19.51 -14.86
CA CYS A 25 8.32 -18.07 -15.16
C CYS A 25 9.41 -17.37 -14.35
N SER A 26 9.61 -16.08 -14.58
CA SER A 26 10.16 -15.15 -13.59
C SER A 26 9.32 -15.18 -12.32
N ALA A 27 9.42 -16.25 -11.54
CA ALA A 27 8.93 -16.28 -10.19
C ALA A 27 9.98 -15.54 -9.38
N SER A 28 9.80 -14.23 -9.26
CA SER A 28 10.23 -13.54 -8.05
C SER A 28 9.50 -14.21 -6.90
N VAL A 29 9.99 -15.37 -6.46
CA VAL A 29 9.74 -15.89 -5.12
C VAL A 29 10.50 -14.93 -4.21
N GLU A 30 9.91 -13.75 -4.03
CA GLU A 30 10.14 -12.97 -2.85
C GLU A 30 9.70 -13.87 -1.70
N VAL A 31 10.70 -14.51 -1.10
CA VAL A 31 10.63 -15.03 0.26
C VAL A 31 10.35 -13.81 1.11
N LYS A 32 9.09 -13.37 1.14
CA LYS A 32 8.65 -12.30 2.02
C LYS A 32 8.85 -12.86 3.41
N LYS A 33 9.90 -12.40 4.10
CA LYS A 33 9.89 -12.37 5.56
C LYS A 33 8.49 -11.91 5.96
N SER A 34 7.87 -12.62 6.90
CA SER A 34 6.51 -12.36 7.37
C SER A 34 6.42 -11.04 8.15
N GLU A 35 6.88 -9.94 7.55
CA GLU A 35 6.71 -8.60 8.04
C GLU A 35 5.31 -8.15 7.64
N PRO A 36 4.54 -7.56 8.57
CA PRO A 36 3.22 -7.04 8.24
C PRO A 36 3.34 -5.98 7.14
N PRO A 37 2.40 -5.92 6.18
CA PRO A 37 2.38 -4.84 5.21
C PRO A 37 2.29 -3.51 5.96
N LYS A 38 2.88 -2.46 5.39
CA LYS A 38 2.87 -1.12 5.97
C LYS A 38 2.35 -0.11 4.96
N LEU A 39 1.48 0.79 5.42
CA LEU A 39 1.06 1.96 4.68
C LEU A 39 1.84 3.16 5.21
N SER A 40 2.62 3.79 4.35
CA SER A 40 3.38 4.99 4.70
C SER A 40 2.47 6.10 5.20
N ALA A 41 2.91 6.88 6.19
CA ALA A 41 2.19 8.03 6.71
C ALA A 41 1.69 8.98 5.60
N ASP A 42 2.52 9.27 4.60
CA ASP A 42 2.15 10.15 3.47
C ASP A 42 0.97 9.61 2.65
N LYS A 43 1.00 8.31 2.34
CA LYS A 43 -0.10 7.64 1.63
C LYS A 43 -1.37 7.63 2.46
N LEU A 44 -1.26 7.36 3.76
CA LEU A 44 -2.39 7.39 4.67
C LEU A 44 -3.01 8.79 4.74
N SER A 45 -2.18 9.80 4.97
CA SER A 45 -2.55 11.22 4.95
C SER A 45 -3.29 11.60 3.66
N SER A 46 -2.71 11.34 2.49
CA SER A 46 -3.36 11.70 1.22
C SER A 46 -4.69 10.98 1.02
N THR A 47 -4.76 9.70 1.38
CA THR A 47 -5.99 8.90 1.26
C THR A 47 -7.08 9.44 2.17
N LEU A 48 -6.75 9.78 3.42
CA LEU A 48 -7.70 10.37 4.37
C LEU A 48 -8.18 11.73 3.88
N SER A 49 -7.27 12.60 3.45
CA SER A 49 -7.63 13.90 2.88
C SER A 49 -8.60 13.77 1.71
N GLU A 50 -8.34 12.83 0.79
CA GLU A 50 -9.23 12.58 -0.36
C GLU A 50 -10.60 12.05 0.06
N LYS A 51 -10.63 11.05 0.97
CA LYS A 51 -11.89 10.49 1.47
C LYS A 51 -12.73 11.52 2.21
N LEU A 52 -12.10 12.36 3.03
CA LEU A 52 -12.81 13.41 3.76
C LEU A 52 -13.36 14.47 2.81
N ALA A 53 -12.57 14.93 1.84
CA ALA A 53 -13.04 15.87 0.82
C ALA A 53 -14.24 15.31 0.04
N ALA A 54 -14.16 14.04 -0.37
CA ALA A 54 -15.24 13.38 -1.09
C ALA A 54 -16.50 13.18 -0.23
N ALA A 55 -16.33 12.88 1.06
CA ALA A 55 -17.44 12.66 1.98
C ALA A 55 -18.16 13.96 2.40
N THR A 56 -17.42 15.07 2.51
CA THR A 56 -17.99 16.37 2.96
C THR A 56 -18.32 17.31 1.80
N GLY A 57 -17.82 17.05 0.58
CA GLY A 57 -17.91 17.98 -0.54
C GLY A 57 -17.06 19.25 -0.37
N GLN A 58 -16.12 19.25 0.58
CA GLN A 58 -15.23 20.38 0.84
C GLN A 58 -13.87 20.23 0.13
N PRO A 59 -13.07 21.31 0.04
CA PRO A 59 -11.68 21.22 -0.41
C PRO A 59 -10.88 20.17 0.35
N LYS A 60 -9.82 19.66 -0.27
CA LYS A 60 -8.93 18.65 0.32
C LYS A 60 -8.28 19.21 1.59
N PRO A 61 -8.64 18.73 2.79
CA PRO A 61 -8.04 19.22 4.03
C PRO A 61 -6.60 18.71 4.15
N ASN A 62 -5.78 19.42 4.92
CA ASN A 62 -4.46 18.93 5.26
C ASN A 62 -4.57 17.87 6.37
N VAL A 63 -4.10 16.65 6.12
CA VAL A 63 -4.06 15.58 7.13
C VAL A 63 -2.62 15.16 7.32
N SER A 64 -2.14 15.20 8.56
CA SER A 64 -0.80 14.77 8.93
C SER A 64 -0.88 13.56 9.86
N CYS A 65 -0.26 12.45 9.45
CA CYS A 65 -0.12 11.25 10.27
C CYS A 65 1.34 11.16 10.73
N PRO A 66 1.62 10.98 12.03
CA PRO A 66 3.00 11.03 12.56
C PRO A 66 3.81 9.77 12.23
N GLU A 67 3.12 8.67 11.91
CA GLU A 67 3.74 7.35 11.78
C GLU A 67 3.02 6.48 10.75
N ASP A 68 3.77 5.53 10.19
CA ASP A 68 3.27 4.54 9.24
C ASP A 68 2.22 3.64 9.89
N LEU A 69 1.17 3.32 9.15
CA LEU A 69 0.16 2.38 9.60
C LEU A 69 0.65 0.96 9.34
N VAL A 70 1.04 0.29 10.42
CA VAL A 70 1.38 -1.14 10.40
C VAL A 70 0.11 -1.95 10.22
N GLY A 71 0.10 -2.79 9.18
CA GLY A 71 -0.96 -3.75 8.84
C GLY A 71 -1.01 -4.89 9.85
N LYS A 72 -1.45 -4.57 11.05
CA LYS A 72 -1.75 -5.52 12.12
C LYS A 72 -3.10 -5.15 12.70
N VAL A 73 -4.01 -6.12 12.75
CA VAL A 73 -5.37 -5.91 13.28
C VAL A 73 -5.31 -5.36 14.70
N GLY A 74 -6.08 -4.29 14.94
CA GLY A 74 -6.11 -3.60 16.23
C GLY A 74 -5.06 -2.50 16.39
N THR A 75 -4.10 -2.36 15.46
CA THR A 75 -3.21 -1.20 15.43
C THR A 75 -4.02 0.07 15.19
N THR A 76 -3.70 1.10 15.95
CA THR A 76 -4.30 2.43 15.82
C THR A 76 -3.23 3.46 15.52
N SER A 77 -3.55 4.44 14.68
CA SER A 77 -2.72 5.62 14.44
C SER A 77 -3.57 6.87 14.60
N ARG A 78 -3.00 7.93 15.19
CA ARG A 78 -3.67 9.21 15.42
C ARG A 78 -3.13 10.22 14.41
N CYS A 79 -3.94 10.56 13.42
CA CYS A 79 -3.65 11.63 12.48
C CYS A 79 -4.30 12.93 12.95
N THR A 80 -3.77 14.06 12.49
CA THR A 80 -4.31 15.39 12.74
C THR A 80 -4.75 15.99 11.41
N LEU A 81 -6.03 16.32 11.33
CA LEU A 81 -6.57 17.15 10.28
C LEU A 81 -6.41 18.62 10.66
N THR A 82 -6.00 19.44 9.71
CA THR A 82 -5.97 20.90 9.80
C THR A 82 -6.84 21.46 8.69
N ALA A 83 -7.85 22.24 9.08
CA ALA A 83 -8.72 22.95 8.16
C ALA A 83 -8.10 24.30 7.75
N ASP A 84 -8.62 24.89 6.68
CA ASP A 84 -8.10 26.15 6.11
C ASP A 84 -8.25 27.34 7.06
N ASP A 85 -9.22 27.28 7.98
CA ASP A 85 -9.42 28.28 9.04
C ASP A 85 -8.40 28.16 10.19
N GLY A 86 -7.50 27.17 10.13
CA GLY A 86 -6.52 26.88 11.17
C GLY A 86 -7.04 25.98 12.31
N SER A 87 -8.32 25.59 12.27
CA SER A 87 -8.88 24.63 13.23
C SER A 87 -8.30 23.24 12.99
N THR A 88 -8.18 22.46 14.06
CA THR A 88 -7.62 21.09 14.00
C THR A 88 -8.60 20.06 14.52
N LEU A 89 -8.53 18.85 13.96
CA LEU A 89 -9.38 17.73 14.35
C LEU A 89 -8.55 16.45 14.37
N GLY A 90 -8.56 15.72 15.49
CA GLY A 90 -7.92 14.41 15.55
C GLY A 90 -8.72 13.39 14.76
N VAL A 91 -8.02 12.53 14.02
CA VAL A 91 -8.59 11.41 13.28
C VAL A 91 -7.88 10.14 13.72
N THR A 92 -8.61 9.25 14.37
CA THR A 92 -8.09 7.95 14.80
C THR A 92 -8.36 6.92 13.71
N VAL A 93 -7.30 6.35 13.17
CA VAL A 93 -7.32 5.25 12.21
C VAL A 93 -7.13 3.94 12.95
N LYS A 94 -7.92 2.91 12.66
CA LYS A 94 -7.81 1.58 13.26
C LYS A 94 -7.81 0.50 12.19
N VAL A 95 -6.79 -0.36 12.18
CA VAL A 95 -6.74 -1.52 11.29
C VAL A 95 -7.77 -2.57 11.71
N THR A 96 -8.63 -2.95 10.77
CA THR A 96 -9.71 -3.93 10.99
C THR A 96 -9.38 -5.29 10.41
N SER A 97 -8.70 -5.35 9.27
CA SER A 97 -8.25 -6.61 8.66
C SER A 97 -7.06 -6.39 7.73
N VAL A 98 -6.36 -7.48 7.38
CA VAL A 98 -5.23 -7.47 6.46
C VAL A 98 -5.38 -8.64 5.51
N SER A 99 -5.35 -8.37 4.21
CA SER A 99 -5.59 -9.34 3.13
C SER A 99 -4.39 -9.30 2.17
N GLY A 100 -3.42 -10.20 2.36
CA GLY A 100 -2.16 -10.16 1.63
C GLY A 100 -1.41 -8.86 1.92
N ASP A 101 -1.16 -8.06 0.88
CA ASP A 101 -0.51 -6.75 0.99
C ASP A 101 -1.51 -5.59 1.25
N GLN A 102 -2.81 -5.87 1.28
CA GLN A 102 -3.85 -4.87 1.46
C GLN A 102 -4.23 -4.72 2.94
N ILE A 103 -4.16 -3.49 3.46
CA ILE A 103 -4.56 -3.14 4.83
C ILE A 103 -5.94 -2.51 4.77
N HIS A 104 -6.89 -3.09 5.49
CA HIS A 104 -8.22 -2.52 5.70
C HIS A 104 -8.27 -1.82 7.06
N TYR A 105 -8.79 -0.60 7.07
CA TYR A 105 -8.86 0.23 8.26
C TYR A 105 -10.12 1.10 8.24
N ASP A 106 -10.62 1.37 9.43
CA ASP A 106 -11.65 2.36 9.68
C ASP A 106 -10.99 3.64 10.22
N PHE A 107 -11.68 4.76 10.07
CA PHE A 107 -11.26 6.04 10.63
C PHE A 107 -12.43 6.70 11.36
N GLN A 108 -12.13 7.34 12.48
CA GLN A 108 -13.09 8.10 13.27
C GLN A 108 -12.49 9.45 13.60
N ALA A 109 -13.21 10.52 13.27
CA ALA A 109 -12.85 11.87 13.68
C ALA A 109 -13.32 12.13 15.12
N ASP A 110 -12.57 12.94 15.85
CA ASP A 110 -12.96 13.37 17.19
C ASP A 110 -14.29 14.15 17.14
N GLN A 111 -15.08 14.08 18.21
CA GLN A 111 -16.35 14.82 18.27
C GLN A 111 -16.16 16.33 18.46
N LYS A 112 -14.97 16.74 18.89
CA LYS A 112 -14.64 18.13 19.19
C LYS A 112 -13.41 18.54 18.40
N ALA A 113 -13.57 19.57 17.56
CA ALA A 113 -12.46 20.27 16.96
C ALA A 113 -11.74 21.14 18.00
N SER A 114 -10.42 21.26 17.85
CA SER A 114 -9.65 22.33 18.46
C SER A 114 -9.76 23.56 17.56
N PRO A 115 -10.31 24.68 18.06
CA PRO A 115 -10.44 25.89 17.26
C PRO A 115 -9.06 26.48 16.95
N ALA A 116 -8.95 27.22 15.85
CA ALA A 116 -7.79 28.06 15.58
C ALA A 116 -7.58 29.06 16.73
N SER A 117 -6.34 29.17 17.22
CA SER A 117 -5.95 30.27 18.12
C SER A 117 -5.82 31.54 17.29
N ASN A 118 -6.88 32.34 17.26
CA ASN A 118 -6.88 33.70 16.71
C ASN A 118 -6.33 34.69 17.74
#